data_AF-A0AAW1UAU0-F1
#
_entry.id   AF-A0AAW1UAU0-F1
#
_cell.length_a   1.000
_cell.length_b   1.000
_cell.length_c   1.000
_cell.angle_alpha   90.00
_cell.angle_beta   90.00
_cell.angle_gamma   90.00
#
_symmetry.space_group_name_H-M   'P 1'
#
loop_
_entity.id
_entity.type
_entity.pdbx_description
1 polymer ?
#
loop_
_entity_poly.entity_id
_entity_poly.type
_entity_poly.pdbx_seq_one_letter_code
_entity_poly.pdbx_strand_id
1 'polypeptide(L)'
;MNKFCRLNSFDVNKGPGPDKIPSLLLRKCSSSLALPLHIVFNRSISSGRFPSFWKTSYIKPVLKSGSRADISNCRPISILGAKLKLFELLVYDNIKFKVAHKICSQ
;
A
#
# COMPACT_ATOMS: atom_id res chain seq x y z
N MET A 1 18.89 7.61 -9.69
CA MET A 1 18.69 6.15 -9.87
C MET A 1 18.63 5.51 -8.48
N ASN A 2 17.61 4.80 -8.00
CA ASN A 2 16.23 4.57 -8.47
C ASN A 2 15.26 4.46 -7.28
N LYS A 3 14.11 5.16 -7.29
CA LYS A 3 13.14 5.16 -6.17
C LYS A 3 12.14 3.98 -6.17
N PHE A 4 12.11 3.17 -7.23
CA PHE A 4 11.13 2.10 -7.41
C PHE A 4 11.66 0.68 -7.14
N CYS A 5 12.84 0.52 -6.55
CA CYS A 5 13.35 -0.82 -6.16
C CYS A 5 12.37 -1.60 -5.28
N ARG A 6 11.51 -0.91 -4.50
CA ARG A 6 10.39 -1.49 -3.74
C ARG A 6 9.40 -2.30 -4.61
N LEU A 7 9.24 -2.01 -5.91
CA LEU A 7 8.39 -2.80 -6.82
C LEU A 7 8.83 -4.27 -6.92
N ASN A 8 10.12 -4.56 -6.76
CA ASN A 8 10.64 -5.92 -6.81
C ASN A 8 10.29 -6.72 -5.54
N SER A 9 10.00 -6.04 -4.42
CA SER A 9 9.62 -6.67 -3.15
C SER A 9 8.14 -7.05 -3.03
N PHE A 10 7.35 -6.85 -4.09
CA PHE A 10 5.94 -7.26 -4.09
C PHE A 10 5.80 -8.78 -4.23
N ASP A 11 5.05 -9.35 -3.29
CA ASP A 11 4.51 -10.71 -3.38
C ASP A 11 3.53 -10.80 -4.55
N VAL A 12 3.90 -11.59 -5.55
CA VAL A 12 3.14 -11.77 -6.79
C VAL A 12 2.00 -12.77 -6.68
N ASN A 13 1.95 -13.53 -5.59
CA ASN A 13 0.87 -14.48 -5.30
C ASN A 13 -0.33 -13.78 -4.62
N LYS A 14 -0.19 -12.49 -4.26
CA LYS A 14 -1.31 -11.65 -3.82
C LYS A 14 -2.27 -11.38 -4.98
N GLY A 15 -3.53 -11.72 -4.79
CA GLY A 15 -4.62 -11.29 -5.69
C GLY A 15 -4.71 -9.76 -5.80
N PRO A 16 -5.33 -9.25 -6.88
CA PRO A 16 -5.47 -7.81 -7.11
C PRO A 16 -6.39 -7.16 -6.07
N GLY A 17 -6.26 -5.83 -5.91
CA GLY A 17 -7.20 -5.05 -5.11
C GLY A 17 -8.49 -4.70 -5.88
N PRO A 18 -9.29 -3.74 -5.38
CA PRO A 18 -10.45 -3.20 -6.09
C PRO A 18 -10.11 -2.60 -7.46
N ASP A 19 -8.86 -2.21 -7.66
CA ASP A 19 -8.32 -1.71 -8.92
C ASP A 19 -8.08 -2.79 -9.99
N LYS A 20 -8.31 -4.07 -9.66
CA LYS A 20 -8.11 -5.24 -10.53
C LYS A 20 -6.68 -5.40 -11.08
N ILE A 21 -5.68 -4.67 -10.57
CA ILE A 21 -4.29 -4.75 -11.05
C ILE A 21 -3.48 -5.73 -10.17
N PRO A 22 -2.97 -6.84 -10.71
CA PRO A 22 -2.19 -7.81 -9.93
C PRO A 22 -0.79 -7.29 -9.64
N SER A 23 -0.25 -7.64 -8.46
CA SER A 23 1.13 -7.34 -8.05
C SER A 23 2.18 -7.79 -9.08
N LEU A 24 1.93 -8.91 -9.76
CA LEU A 24 2.78 -9.46 -10.82
C LEU A 24 3.02 -8.45 -11.96
N LEU A 25 1.98 -7.73 -12.40
CA LEU A 25 2.08 -6.75 -13.47
C LEU A 25 2.95 -5.57 -13.04
N LEU A 26 2.76 -5.06 -11.81
CA LEU A 26 3.58 -3.96 -11.28
C LEU A 26 5.06 -4.33 -11.17
N ARG A 27 5.37 -5.59 -10.84
CA ARG A 27 6.74 -6.10 -10.78
C ARG A 27 7.35 -6.29 -12.17
N LYS A 28 6.63 -6.95 -13.09
CA LYS A 28 7.09 -7.25 -14.46
C LYS A 28 7.23 -5.98 -15.32
N CYS A 29 6.34 -5.00 -15.16
CA CYS A 29 6.35 -3.74 -15.89
C CYS A 29 6.97 -2.58 -15.08
N SER A 30 7.79 -2.90 -14.08
CA SER A 30 8.29 -1.92 -13.10
C SER A 30 9.09 -0.77 -13.71
N SER A 31 9.89 -1.04 -14.75
CA SER A 31 10.61 -0.03 -15.53
C SER A 31 9.67 0.96 -16.23
N SER A 32 8.70 0.44 -16.99
CA SER A 32 7.73 1.25 -17.74
C SER A 32 6.76 2.02 -16.83
N LEU A 33 6.41 1.45 -15.67
CA LEU A 33 5.48 2.05 -14.70
C LEU A 33 6.15 3.04 -13.73
N ALA A 34 7.48 3.02 -13.60
CA ALA A 34 8.21 3.89 -12.68
C ALA A 34 7.88 5.38 -12.91
N LEU A 35 7.97 5.87 -14.15
CA LEU A 35 7.74 7.28 -14.47
C LEU A 35 6.25 7.70 -14.28
N PRO A 36 5.25 6.97 -14.81
CA PRO A 36 3.84 7.26 -14.53
C PRO A 36 3.50 7.27 -13.04
N LEU A 37 3.95 6.26 -12.27
CA LEU A 37 3.72 6.21 -10.83
C LEU A 37 4.40 7.37 -10.11
N HIS A 38 5.62 7.76 -10.51
CA HIS A 38 6.33 8.91 -9.95
C HIS A 38 5.53 10.20 -10.10
N ILE A 39 5.02 10.48 -11.29
CA ILE A 39 4.26 11.69 -11.59
C ILE A 39 2.98 11.75 -10.74
N VAL A 40 2.22 10.65 -10.68
CA VAL A 40 0.95 10.62 -9.92
C VAL A 40 1.20 10.68 -8.41
N PHE A 41 2.20 9.95 -7.90
CA PHE A 41 2.54 9.97 -6.47
C PHE A 41 3.04 11.34 -6.01
N ASN A 42 3.95 11.97 -6.77
CA ASN A 42 4.41 13.32 -6.44
C ASN A 42 3.26 14.33 -6.48
N ARG A 43 2.37 14.28 -7.48
CA ARG A 43 1.19 15.17 -7.55
C ARG A 43 0.25 14.98 -6.35
N SER A 44 0.00 13.74 -5.93
CA SER A 44 -0.78 13.42 -4.73
C SER A 44 -0.17 14.07 -3.47
N ILE A 45 1.15 13.94 -3.30
CA ILE A 45 1.89 14.51 -2.16
C ILE A 45 1.93 16.04 -2.22
N SER A 46 2.31 16.64 -3.36
CA SER A 46 2.51 18.09 -3.47
C SER A 46 1.22 18.90 -3.43
N SER A 47 0.09 18.31 -3.85
CA SER A 47 -1.23 18.95 -3.74
C SER A 47 -1.96 18.65 -2.42
N GLY A 48 -1.45 17.71 -1.61
CA GLY A 48 -2.15 17.16 -0.45
C GLY A 48 -3.44 16.39 -0.80
N ARG A 49 -3.72 16.13 -2.08
CA ARG A 49 -4.97 15.51 -2.56
C ARG A 49 -4.76 14.06 -2.96
N PHE A 50 -5.16 13.15 -2.07
CA PHE A 50 -5.18 11.72 -2.36
C PHE A 50 -6.37 11.34 -3.28
N PRO A 51 -6.16 10.62 -4.40
CA PRO A 51 -7.23 10.31 -5.36
C PRO A 51 -8.40 9.55 -4.73
N SER A 52 -9.64 9.87 -5.10
CA SER A 52 -10.84 9.22 -4.57
C SER A 52 -10.89 7.72 -4.89
N PHE A 53 -10.63 7.34 -6.14
CA PHE A 53 -10.57 5.94 -6.59
C PHE A 53 -9.58 5.09 -5.79
N TRP A 54 -8.54 5.73 -5.24
CA TRP A 54 -7.47 5.11 -4.44
C TRP A 54 -7.86 4.88 -2.98
N LYS A 55 -8.98 5.43 -2.51
CA LYS A 55 -9.51 5.21 -1.15
C LYS A 55 -10.30 3.89 -1.02
N THR A 56 -10.50 3.17 -2.13
CA THR A 56 -11.23 1.90 -2.16
C THR A 56 -10.33 0.73 -1.74
N SER A 57 -10.78 -0.08 -0.78
CA SER A 57 -10.15 -1.33 -0.35
C SER A 57 -11.17 -2.47 -0.31
N TYR A 58 -10.72 -3.72 -0.34
CA TYR A 58 -11.59 -4.84 0.07
C TYR A 58 -11.48 -5.00 1.58
N ILE A 59 -12.62 -5.13 2.27
CA ILE A 59 -12.65 -5.45 3.71
C ILE A 59 -12.66 -6.97 3.88
N LYS A 60 -11.68 -7.50 4.61
CA LYS A 60 -11.63 -8.91 5.01
C LYS A 60 -11.71 -9.02 6.54
N PRO A 61 -12.64 -9.79 7.12
CA PRO A 61 -12.61 -10.09 8.54
C PRO A 61 -11.44 -11.03 8.86
N VAL A 62 -10.73 -10.74 9.95
CA VAL A 62 -9.67 -11.58 10.51
C VAL A 62 -10.00 -11.83 11.98
N LEU A 63 -10.15 -13.10 12.36
CA LEU A 63 -10.39 -13.50 13.74
C LEU A 63 -9.30 -12.93 14.67
N LYS A 64 -9.73 -12.29 15.76
CA LYS A 64 -8.86 -11.79 16.83
C LYS A 64 -8.70 -12.84 17.93
N SER A 65 -9.82 -13.40 18.39
CA SER A 65 -9.94 -14.32 19.52
C SER A 65 -11.34 -14.95 19.52
N GLY A 66 -11.57 -16.04 20.26
CA GLY A 66 -12.93 -16.58 20.44
C GLY A 66 -13.50 -17.31 19.21
N SER A 67 -14.84 -17.32 19.09
CA SER A 67 -15.56 -18.11 18.08
C SER A 67 -15.56 -17.43 16.69
N ARG A 68 -15.40 -18.23 15.64
CA ARG A 68 -15.51 -17.80 14.23
C ARG A 68 -16.95 -17.53 13.77
N ALA A 69 -17.94 -18.04 14.50
CA ALA A 69 -19.36 -17.86 14.16
C ALA A 69 -19.88 -16.46 14.55
N ASP A 70 -19.18 -15.77 15.45
CA ASP A 70 -19.49 -14.43 15.91
C ASP A 70 -18.58 -13.41 15.19
N ILE A 71 -19.19 -12.48 14.47
CA ILE A 71 -18.47 -11.47 13.69
C ILE A 71 -17.76 -10.43 14.57
N SER A 72 -18.23 -10.20 15.81
CA SER A 72 -17.62 -9.24 16.74
C SER A 72 -16.22 -9.67 17.19
N ASN A 73 -15.95 -10.98 17.15
CA ASN A 73 -14.64 -11.59 17.40
C ASN A 73 -13.63 -11.38 16.25
N CYS A 74 -14.06 -10.83 15.11
CA CYS A 74 -13.21 -10.52 13.98
C CYS A 74 -12.92 -9.01 13.89
N ARG A 75 -11.67 -8.65 13.60
CA ARG A 75 -11.32 -7.29 13.16
C ARG A 75 -11.41 -7.17 11.64
N PRO A 76 -11.96 -6.07 11.08
CA PRO A 76 -11.83 -5.79 9.66
C PRO A 76 -10.37 -5.41 9.34
N ILE A 77 -9.83 -5.94 8.24
CA ILE A 77 -8.60 -5.43 7.63
C ILE A 77 -8.89 -4.91 6.22
N SER A 78 -8.25 -3.79 5.86
CA SER A 78 -8.29 -3.25 4.51
C SER A 78 -7.23 -3.92 3.63
N ILE A 79 -7.67 -4.56 2.55
CA ILE A 79 -6.81 -5.08 1.49
C ILE A 79 -6.76 -4.03 0.37
N LEU A 80 -5.64 -3.31 0.33
CA LEU A 80 -5.36 -2.27 -0.65
C LEU A 80 -4.78 -2.87 -1.94
N GLY A 81 -5.04 -2.20 -3.07
CA GLY A 81 -4.38 -2.50 -4.35
C GLY A 81 -2.87 -2.31 -4.27
N ALA A 82 -2.10 -3.08 -5.05
CA ALA A 82 -0.64 -3.11 -4.96
C ALA A 82 0.01 -1.73 -5.24
N LYS A 83 -0.61 -0.90 -6.09
CA LYS A 83 -0.18 0.49 -6.35
C LYS A 83 -0.24 1.37 -5.11
N LEU A 84 -1.25 1.17 -4.25
CA LEU A 84 -1.49 1.94 -3.04
C LEU A 84 -0.51 1.55 -1.95
N LYS A 85 -0.30 0.25 -1.79
CA LYS A 85 0.71 -0.28 -0.87
C LYS A 85 2.12 0.24 -1.21
N LEU A 86 2.43 0.44 -2.50
CA LEU A 86 3.70 1.08 -2.90
C LEU A 86 3.76 2.55 -2.46
N PHE A 87 2.68 3.31 -2.65
CA PHE A 87 2.60 4.71 -2.19
C PHE A 87 2.79 4.81 -0.68
N GLU A 88 2.08 3.98 0.09
CA GLU A 88 2.20 3.91 1.55
C GLU A 88 3.63 3.58 2.00
N LEU A 89 4.29 2.61 1.36
CA LEU A 89 5.68 2.27 1.67
C LEU A 89 6.64 3.43 1.39
N LEU A 90 6.47 4.16 0.28
CA LEU A 90 7.30 5.32 -0.05
C LEU A 90 7.09 6.50 0.92
N VAL A 91 5.84 6.72 1.37
CA VAL A 91 5.51 7.73 2.38
C VAL A 91 6.04 7.31 3.75
N TYR A 92 5.86 6.04 4.15
CA TYR A 92 6.39 5.47 5.39
C TYR A 92 7.92 5.60 5.46
N ASP A 93 8.64 5.25 4.39
CA ASP A 93 10.10 5.39 4.33
C ASP A 93 10.53 6.86 4.53
N ASN A 94 9.76 7.83 4.01
CA ASN A 94 10.04 9.27 4.20
C ASN A 94 9.76 9.77 5.63
N ILE A 95 8.65 9.33 6.23
CA ILE A 95 8.22 9.76 7.56
C ILE A 95 9.05 9.07 8.65
N LYS A 96 9.26 7.75 8.56
CA LYS A 96 10.00 6.97 9.55
C LYS A 96 11.39 7.57 9.80
N PHE A 97 12.12 7.90 8.75
CA PHE A 97 13.45 8.50 8.84
C PHE A 97 13.47 9.79 9.68
N LYS A 98 12.42 10.61 9.57
CA LYS A 98 12.30 11.90 10.27
C LYS A 98 11.80 11.79 11.72
N VAL A 99 11.05 10.74 12.05
CA VAL A 99 10.32 10.62 13.33
C VAL A 99 10.85 9.51 14.23
N ALA A 100 11.64 8.54 13.73
CA ALA A 100 12.13 7.40 14.50
C ALA A 100 12.81 7.79 15.83
N HIS A 101 13.70 8.79 15.82
CA HIS A 101 14.37 9.30 17.03
C HIS A 101 13.41 9.84 18.10
N LYS A 102 12.22 10.31 17.70
CA LYS A 102 11.19 10.85 18.61
C LYS A 102 10.23 9.79 19.16
N ILE A 103 10.28 8.57 18.65
CA ILE A 103 9.40 7.46 19.08
C ILE A 103 10.19 6.40 19.85
N CYS A 104 11.43 6.09 19.46
CA CYS A 104 12.27 5.11 20.16
C CYS A 104 12.97 5.66 21.43
N SER A 105 12.43 6.72 22.03
CA SER A 105 12.92 7.35 23.28
C SER A 105 11.86 7.30 24.40
N GLN A 106 10.93 6.34 24.31
CA GLN A 106 9.98 5.94 25.34
C GLN A 106 10.09 4.42 25.57
#